data_AF-A0A957T8A2-F1
#
_entry.id   AF-A0A957T8A2-F1
#
_cell.length_a   1.000
_cell.length_b   1.000
_cell.length_c   1.000
_cell.angle_alpha   90.00
_cell.angle_beta   90.00
_cell.angle_gamma   90.00
#
_symmetry.space_group_name_H-M   'P 1'
#
loop_
_entity.id
_entity.type
_entity.pdbx_description
1 polymer ?
#
loop_
_entity_poly.entity_id
_entity_poly.type
_entity_poly.pdbx_seq_one_letter_code
_entity_poly.pdbx_strand_id
1 'polypeptide(L)'
;MTRSKSFFSFAQTNQGKIRKKIRICRTLEETYNLYCELRTAYLLLQEPKFALAYEPAVKEKGRSADFAVTFRTHTPFHVEVTRLTVSQLEQQVLTSEETTNTAQSSDQTDALQRNESRRLADVVCDKIGQLSAETPNVLWVWSESSVVFGLDIAQVMLDLKRSVEQRDAVLFSRYGYEKPADFIRFFQRLSAVFIQDLSVQGAGHSFIEWQNNDVRHPLPAKVTNHLRLCIAADSSRSFGSVL
;
A
#
# COMPACT_ATOMS: atom_id res chain seq x y z
N MET A 1 7.49 -3.81 -17.99
CA MET A 1 6.06 -4.14 -18.19
C MET A 1 5.75 -4.74 -19.56
N THR A 2 6.14 -4.12 -20.69
CA THR A 2 5.68 -4.47 -22.05
C THR A 2 6.08 -5.85 -22.59
N ARG A 3 7.00 -6.59 -21.93
CA ARG A 3 7.42 -7.94 -22.34
C ARG A 3 6.65 -9.08 -21.68
N SER A 4 5.74 -8.81 -20.74
CA SER A 4 4.93 -9.85 -20.09
C SER A 4 3.66 -10.14 -20.87
N LYS A 5 3.53 -11.38 -21.38
CA LYS A 5 2.32 -11.86 -22.07
C LYS A 5 1.09 -11.82 -21.16
N SER A 6 1.24 -12.22 -19.90
CA SER A 6 0.15 -12.22 -18.90
C SER A 6 -0.36 -10.80 -18.63
N PHE A 7 0.55 -9.84 -18.46
CA PHE A 7 0.18 -8.44 -18.26
C PHE A 7 -0.47 -7.83 -19.51
N PHE A 8 0.03 -8.16 -20.71
CA PHE A 8 -0.59 -7.71 -21.96
C PHE A 8 -2.04 -8.20 -22.07
N SER A 9 -2.29 -9.49 -21.80
CA SER A 9 -3.64 -10.05 -21.80
C SER A 9 -4.53 -9.36 -20.76
N PHE A 10 -4.02 -9.15 -19.54
CA PHE A 10 -4.72 -8.40 -18.50
C PHE A 10 -5.10 -6.98 -18.94
N ALA A 11 -4.17 -6.24 -19.54
CA ALA A 11 -4.39 -4.88 -20.00
C ALA A 11 -5.40 -4.82 -21.15
N GLN A 12 -5.38 -5.82 -22.04
CA GLN A 12 -6.37 -5.94 -23.13
C GLN A 12 -7.77 -6.21 -22.58
N THR A 13 -7.92 -7.18 -21.67
CA THR A 13 -9.20 -7.49 -21.02
C THR A 13 -9.78 -6.30 -20.26
N ASN A 14 -8.93 -5.51 -19.61
CA ASN A 14 -9.34 -4.37 -18.78
C ASN A 14 -9.20 -3.01 -19.49
N GLN A 15 -8.98 -2.98 -20.80
CA GLN A 15 -8.65 -1.76 -21.54
C GLN A 15 -9.70 -0.66 -21.35
N GLY A 16 -10.99 -1.00 -21.29
CA GLY A 16 -12.07 -0.05 -21.06
C GLY A 16 -11.96 0.66 -19.71
N LYS A 17 -11.71 -0.09 -18.63
CA LYS A 17 -11.51 0.46 -17.27
C LYS A 17 -10.25 1.31 -17.20
N ILE A 18 -9.14 0.80 -17.74
CA ILE A 18 -7.85 1.51 -17.76
C ILE A 18 -7.97 2.83 -18.53
N ARG A 19 -8.56 2.84 -19.73
CA ARG A 19 -8.78 4.07 -20.52
C ARG A 19 -9.67 5.06 -19.79
N LYS A 20 -10.71 4.57 -19.09
CA LYS A 20 -11.57 5.42 -18.27
C LYS A 20 -10.75 6.08 -17.14
N LYS A 21 -9.92 5.31 -16.41
CA LYS A 21 -9.03 5.86 -15.37
C LYS A 21 -8.07 6.90 -15.94
N ILE A 22 -7.38 6.61 -17.03
CA ILE A 22 -6.50 7.57 -17.72
C ILE A 22 -7.23 8.87 -18.06
N ARG A 23 -8.47 8.79 -18.56
CA ARG A 23 -9.27 9.98 -18.93
C ARG A 23 -9.67 10.84 -17.73
N ILE A 24 -9.89 10.23 -16.56
CA ILE A 24 -10.30 10.95 -15.35
C ILE A 24 -9.11 11.50 -14.57
N CYS A 25 -7.91 10.92 -14.72
CA CYS A 25 -6.68 11.50 -14.17
C CYS A 25 -6.49 12.93 -14.72
N ARG A 26 -6.51 13.92 -13.82
CA ARG A 26 -6.30 15.35 -14.13
C ARG A 26 -4.93 15.83 -13.69
N THR A 27 -4.32 15.12 -12.76
CA THR A 27 -3.04 15.47 -12.16
C THR A 27 -1.98 14.39 -12.41
N LEU A 28 -0.72 14.78 -12.25
CA LEU A 28 0.40 13.84 -12.26
C LEU A 28 0.26 12.80 -11.14
N GLU A 29 -0.19 13.24 -9.95
CA GLU A 29 -0.40 12.39 -8.77
C GLU A 29 -1.45 11.29 -9.03
N GLU A 30 -2.58 11.63 -9.65
CA GLU A 30 -3.60 10.63 -10.03
C GLU A 30 -3.09 9.65 -11.08
N THR A 31 -2.29 10.14 -12.03
CA THR A 31 -1.65 9.29 -13.04
C THR A 31 -0.64 8.35 -12.38
N TYR A 32 0.08 8.82 -11.36
CA TYR A 32 1.05 8.03 -10.61
C TYR A 32 0.36 6.97 -9.75
N ASN A 33 -0.79 7.29 -9.17
CA ASN A 33 -1.61 6.31 -8.45
C ASN A 33 -2.06 5.18 -9.39
N LEU A 34 -2.54 5.52 -10.60
CA LEU A 34 -2.87 4.51 -11.62
C LEU A 34 -1.64 3.69 -12.04
N TYR A 35 -0.47 4.33 -12.18
CA TYR A 35 0.77 3.62 -12.46
C TYR A 35 1.09 2.59 -11.36
N CYS A 36 0.93 2.94 -10.09
CA CYS A 36 1.14 2.04 -8.95
C CYS A 36 0.19 0.84 -8.98
N GLU A 37 -1.09 1.06 -9.29
CA GLU A 37 -2.05 -0.04 -9.48
C GLU A 37 -1.58 -0.99 -10.61
N LEU A 38 -1.24 -0.43 -11.78
CA LEU A 38 -0.81 -1.22 -12.94
C LEU A 38 0.54 -1.94 -12.70
N ARG A 39 1.46 -1.32 -11.94
CA ARG A 39 2.71 -1.96 -11.51
C ARG A 39 2.43 -3.13 -10.58
N THR A 40 1.53 -2.96 -9.62
CA THR A 40 1.10 -4.05 -8.72
C THR A 40 0.48 -5.20 -9.51
N ALA A 41 -0.40 -4.92 -10.47
CA ALA A 41 -0.97 -5.93 -11.36
C ALA A 41 0.13 -6.67 -12.16
N TYR A 42 1.10 -5.94 -12.71
CA TYR A 42 2.24 -6.52 -13.41
C TYR A 42 3.03 -7.48 -12.52
N LEU A 43 3.30 -7.13 -11.26
CA LEU A 43 4.03 -7.98 -10.32
C LEU A 43 3.26 -9.23 -9.93
N LEU A 44 1.98 -9.09 -9.60
CA LEU A 44 1.11 -10.23 -9.27
C LEU A 44 1.02 -11.22 -10.45
N LEU A 45 0.96 -10.72 -11.68
CA LEU A 45 0.89 -11.55 -12.89
C LEU A 45 2.22 -12.21 -13.29
N GLN A 46 3.33 -11.94 -12.58
CA GLN A 46 4.56 -12.72 -12.75
C GLN A 46 4.48 -14.08 -12.07
N GLU A 47 3.58 -14.26 -11.09
CA GLU A 47 3.34 -15.54 -10.45
C GLU A 47 2.22 -16.30 -11.18
N PRO A 48 2.51 -17.40 -11.89
CA PRO A 48 1.49 -18.13 -12.66
C PRO A 48 0.37 -18.72 -11.80
N LYS A 49 0.59 -18.88 -10.49
CA LYS A 49 -0.44 -19.33 -9.56
C LYS A 49 -1.41 -18.23 -9.16
N PHE A 50 -1.20 -16.96 -9.50
CA PHE A 50 -2.16 -15.90 -9.21
C PHE A 50 -3.08 -15.66 -10.41
N ALA A 51 -4.39 -15.76 -10.19
CA ALA A 51 -5.40 -15.24 -11.08
C ALA A 51 -5.89 -13.88 -10.54
N LEU A 52 -5.98 -12.87 -11.41
CA LEU A 52 -6.23 -11.49 -11.02
C LEU A 52 -7.52 -10.96 -11.66
N ALA A 53 -8.40 -10.37 -10.85
CA ALA A 53 -9.54 -9.58 -11.30
C ALA A 53 -9.34 -8.12 -10.87
N TYR A 54 -9.41 -7.19 -11.81
CA TYR A 54 -9.21 -5.75 -11.57
C TYR A 54 -10.54 -5.03 -11.35
N GLU A 55 -10.61 -4.27 -10.27
CA GLU A 55 -11.81 -3.61 -9.76
C GLU A 55 -13.01 -4.58 -9.80
N PRO A 56 -12.94 -5.69 -9.04
CA PRO A 56 -14.04 -6.65 -8.98
C PRO A 56 -15.32 -5.93 -8.54
N ALA A 57 -16.45 -6.27 -9.15
CA ALA A 57 -17.72 -5.68 -8.74
C ALA A 57 -18.09 -6.18 -7.33
N VAL A 58 -18.42 -5.25 -6.43
CA VAL A 58 -18.97 -5.59 -5.11
C VAL A 58 -20.49 -5.75 -5.24
N LYS A 59 -21.05 -6.78 -4.62
CA LYS A 59 -22.52 -6.99 -4.57
C LYS A 59 -23.22 -6.01 -3.61
N GLU A 60 -22.49 -5.44 -2.65
CA GLU A 60 -22.97 -4.44 -1.70
C GLU A 60 -22.47 -3.03 -2.05
N LYS A 61 -23.20 -2.00 -1.61
CA LYS A 61 -22.86 -0.58 -1.80
C LYS A 61 -21.58 -0.24 -1.02
N GLY A 62 -20.42 -0.54 -1.59
CA GLY A 62 -19.10 -0.23 -1.03
C GLY A 62 -18.05 -0.18 -2.13
N ARG A 63 -16.92 0.48 -1.83
CA ARG A 63 -15.73 0.40 -2.68
C ARG A 63 -15.17 -1.03 -2.61
N SER A 64 -14.82 -1.60 -3.76
CA SER A 64 -14.01 -2.82 -3.82
C SER A 64 -12.55 -2.47 -3.65
N ALA A 65 -11.78 -3.46 -3.20
CA ALA A 65 -10.34 -3.44 -3.38
C ALA A 65 -9.97 -3.30 -4.86
N ASP A 66 -8.82 -2.71 -5.15
CA ASP A 66 -8.31 -2.60 -6.52
C ASP A 66 -8.20 -3.96 -7.22
N PHE A 67 -7.83 -5.01 -6.47
CA PHE A 67 -7.68 -6.35 -7.00
C PHE A 67 -8.32 -7.43 -6.11
N ALA A 68 -9.01 -8.37 -6.75
CA ALA A 68 -9.24 -9.69 -6.20
C ALA A 68 -8.24 -10.66 -6.82
N VAL A 69 -7.51 -11.38 -5.97
CA VAL A 69 -6.50 -12.36 -6.36
C VAL A 69 -6.94 -13.73 -5.89
N THR A 70 -6.82 -14.74 -6.75
CA THR A 70 -6.98 -16.13 -6.36
C THR A 70 -5.65 -16.84 -6.49
N PHE A 71 -5.13 -17.37 -5.38
CA PHE A 71 -3.99 -18.27 -5.42
C PHE A 71 -4.45 -19.68 -5.79
N ARG A 72 -3.84 -20.17 -6.87
CA ARG A 72 -4.22 -21.36 -7.63
C ARG A 72 -5.67 -21.25 -8.12
N THR A 73 -6.61 -21.78 -7.36
CA THR A 73 -8.02 -21.89 -7.76
C THR A 73 -9.01 -21.66 -6.61
N HIS A 74 -8.55 -21.56 -5.36
CA HIS A 74 -9.44 -21.68 -4.19
C HIS A 74 -9.02 -20.84 -2.99
N THR A 75 -7.91 -20.12 -3.05
CA THR A 75 -7.47 -19.25 -1.95
C THR A 75 -7.62 -17.79 -2.38
N PRO A 76 -8.80 -17.17 -2.20
CA PRO A 76 -9.01 -15.78 -2.54
C PRO A 76 -8.37 -14.85 -1.50
N PHE A 77 -7.87 -13.71 -1.95
CA PHE A 77 -7.50 -12.57 -1.13
C PHE A 77 -7.65 -11.29 -1.94
N HIS A 78 -7.76 -10.15 -1.27
CA HIS A 78 -7.84 -8.85 -1.92
C HIS A 78 -6.54 -8.07 -1.74
N VAL A 79 -6.20 -7.25 -2.74
CA VAL A 79 -5.08 -6.31 -2.68
C VAL A 79 -5.64 -4.92 -2.94
N GLU A 80 -5.49 -4.04 -1.97
CA GLU A 80 -5.76 -2.61 -2.09
C GLU A 80 -4.43 -1.89 -2.31
N VAL A 81 -4.34 -1.04 -3.33
CA VAL A 81 -3.12 -0.31 -3.66
C VAL A 81 -3.24 1.14 -3.24
N THR A 82 -2.16 1.65 -2.68
CA THR A 82 -2.07 3.07 -2.33
C THR A 82 -0.64 3.55 -2.45
N ARG A 83 -0.46 4.86 -2.29
CA ARG A 83 0.86 5.48 -2.33
C ARG A 83 0.98 6.45 -1.17
N LEU A 84 2.11 6.37 -0.48
CA LEU A 84 2.54 7.31 0.54
C LEU A 84 3.60 8.21 -0.10
N THR A 85 3.21 9.44 -0.42
CA THR A 85 4.11 10.44 -1.03
C THR A 85 5.22 10.84 -0.07
N VAL A 86 6.30 11.47 -0.56
CA VAL A 86 7.26 12.15 0.33
C VAL A 86 6.53 13.25 1.11
N SER A 87 6.76 13.39 2.42
CA SER A 87 6.16 14.48 3.19
C SER A 87 6.82 15.81 2.87
N GLN A 88 6.10 16.91 3.09
CA GLN A 88 6.68 18.25 3.01
C GLN A 88 7.86 18.42 3.97
N LEU A 89 7.81 17.76 5.14
CA LEU A 89 8.90 17.80 6.11
C LEU A 89 10.14 17.10 5.56
N GLU A 90 10.00 15.88 5.02
CA GLU A 90 11.13 15.17 4.39
C GLU A 90 11.68 15.96 3.18
N GLN A 91 10.82 16.56 2.36
CA GLN A 91 11.26 17.43 1.26
C GLN A 91 12.10 18.62 1.75
N GLN A 92 11.68 19.27 2.83
CA GLN A 92 12.41 20.40 3.42
C GLN A 92 13.79 19.97 3.94
N VAL A 93 13.88 18.79 4.56
CA VAL A 93 15.16 18.24 5.05
C VAL A 93 16.08 17.92 3.88
N LEU A 94 15.60 17.22 2.86
CA LEU A 94 16.38 16.89 1.65
C LEU A 94 16.92 18.14 0.93
N THR A 95 16.18 19.24 0.92
CA THR A 95 16.65 20.51 0.35
C THR A 95 17.62 21.28 1.24
N SER A 96 17.67 20.98 2.54
CA SER A 96 18.50 21.71 3.52
C SER A 96 19.85 21.02 3.78
N GLU A 97 19.95 19.70 3.60
CA GLU A 97 21.17 18.90 3.83
C GLU A 97 22.34 19.21 2.89
N GLU A 98 22.13 19.95 1.79
CA GLU A 98 23.22 20.51 0.97
C GLU A 98 24.01 21.63 1.71
N THR A 99 23.57 22.06 2.90
CA THR A 99 24.18 23.15 3.68
C THR A 99 24.25 22.83 5.19
N THR A 100 25.33 22.17 5.62
CA THR A 100 25.93 22.15 7.00
C THR A 100 25.31 21.37 8.18
N ASN A 101 26.23 20.67 8.90
CA ASN A 101 26.34 20.28 10.32
C ASN A 101 25.59 19.06 10.92
N THR A 102 26.39 18.17 11.53
CA THR A 102 26.13 16.79 12.00
C THR A 102 25.43 16.64 13.36
N ALA A 103 25.19 17.72 14.12
CA ALA A 103 24.70 17.64 15.51
C ALA A 103 23.19 17.92 15.68
N GLN A 104 22.49 18.41 14.64
CA GLN A 104 21.03 18.63 14.64
C GLN A 104 20.23 17.43 14.10
N SER A 105 20.92 16.33 13.77
CA SER A 105 20.38 15.21 13.00
C SER A 105 19.44 14.30 13.79
N SER A 106 19.65 14.08 15.10
CA SER A 106 18.84 13.12 15.87
C SER A 106 17.40 13.61 16.09
N ASP A 107 17.23 14.83 16.60
CA ASP A 107 15.90 15.39 16.89
C ASP A 107 15.06 15.58 15.62
N GLN A 108 15.73 15.92 14.51
CA GLN A 108 15.11 16.06 13.20
C GLN A 108 14.69 14.70 12.62
N THR A 109 15.53 13.67 12.78
CA THR A 109 15.21 12.30 12.38
C THR A 109 14.00 11.77 13.17
N ASP A 110 13.95 12.00 14.47
CA ASP A 110 12.82 11.58 15.32
C ASP A 110 11.53 12.31 14.96
N ALA A 111 11.60 13.60 14.61
CA ALA A 111 10.45 14.36 14.13
C ALA A 111 9.93 13.83 12.78
N LEU A 112 10.84 13.50 11.85
CA LEU A 112 10.52 12.89 10.56
C LEU A 112 9.87 11.52 10.74
N GLN A 113 10.46 10.64 11.55
CA GLN A 113 9.90 9.30 11.80
C GLN A 113 8.51 9.37 12.43
N ARG A 114 8.28 10.29 13.38
CA ARG A 114 6.94 10.52 13.96
C ARG A 114 5.95 11.03 12.93
N ASN A 115 6.37 11.92 12.02
CA ASN A 115 5.52 12.40 10.94
C ASN A 115 5.11 11.26 10.01
N GLU A 116 6.08 10.48 9.52
CA GLU A 116 5.80 9.36 8.61
C GLU A 116 5.00 8.23 9.29
N SER A 117 5.23 7.98 10.58
CA SER A 117 4.41 7.05 11.38
C SER A 117 2.94 7.48 11.39
N ARG A 118 2.66 8.77 11.63
CA ARG A 118 1.29 9.30 11.59
C ARG A 118 0.69 9.20 10.19
N ARG A 119 1.44 9.51 9.14
CA ARG A 119 0.95 9.42 7.76
C ARG A 119 0.66 7.99 7.33
N LEU A 120 1.49 7.02 7.74
CA LEU A 120 1.23 5.60 7.53
C LEU A 120 -0.04 5.16 8.27
N ALA A 121 -0.22 5.57 9.53
CA ALA A 121 -1.44 5.30 10.30
C ALA A 121 -2.68 5.90 9.62
N ASP A 122 -2.57 7.13 9.09
CA ASP A 122 -3.65 7.78 8.35
C ASP A 122 -4.06 6.97 7.12
N VAL A 123 -3.08 6.50 6.33
CA VAL A 123 -3.30 5.67 5.14
C VAL A 123 -4.01 4.36 5.52
N VAL A 124 -3.62 3.73 6.63
CA VAL A 124 -4.29 2.51 7.12
C VAL A 124 -5.75 2.81 7.45
N CYS A 125 -6.02 3.84 8.26
CA CYS A 125 -7.38 4.21 8.66
C CYS A 125 -8.29 4.53 7.47
N ASP A 126 -7.77 5.25 6.47
CA ASP A 126 -8.50 5.57 5.23
C ASP A 126 -8.90 4.32 4.42
N LYS A 127 -8.09 3.26 4.50
CA LYS A 127 -8.23 2.06 3.67
C LYS A 127 -8.96 0.91 4.36
N ILE A 128 -8.82 0.72 5.67
CA ILE A 128 -9.40 -0.45 6.37
C ILE A 128 -10.94 -0.52 6.29
N GLY A 129 -11.62 0.63 6.15
CA GLY A 129 -13.07 0.67 5.97
C GLY A 129 -13.55 0.08 4.63
N GLN A 130 -12.66 -0.01 3.65
CA GLN A 130 -12.95 -0.47 2.28
C GLN A 130 -12.62 -1.96 2.09
N LEU A 131 -12.05 -2.61 3.12
CA LEU A 131 -11.60 -3.99 3.05
C LEU A 131 -12.76 -4.98 3.21
N SER A 132 -12.66 -6.11 2.51
CA SER A 132 -13.64 -7.19 2.56
C SER A 132 -13.69 -7.82 3.95
N ALA A 133 -14.89 -8.12 4.45
CA ALA A 133 -15.06 -8.80 5.74
C ALA A 133 -14.82 -10.32 5.68
N GLU A 134 -14.79 -10.91 4.48
CA GLU A 134 -14.91 -12.37 4.27
C GLU A 134 -13.64 -13.03 3.71
N THR A 135 -12.62 -12.23 3.40
CA THR A 135 -11.38 -12.72 2.77
C THR A 135 -10.17 -12.03 3.40
N PRO A 136 -8.97 -12.62 3.30
CA PRO A 136 -7.74 -11.91 3.63
C PRO A 136 -7.58 -10.65 2.77
N ASN A 137 -7.13 -9.55 3.36
CA ASN A 137 -6.88 -8.30 2.65
C ASN A 137 -5.44 -7.84 2.85
N VAL A 138 -4.81 -7.44 1.76
CA VAL A 138 -3.44 -6.89 1.73
C VAL A 138 -3.52 -5.42 1.35
N LEU A 139 -2.88 -4.56 2.13
CA LEU A 139 -2.63 -3.17 1.74
C LEU A 139 -1.22 -3.08 1.15
N TRP A 140 -1.13 -2.74 -0.14
CA TRP A 140 0.13 -2.52 -0.84
C TRP A 140 0.39 -1.02 -0.98
N VAL A 141 1.36 -0.53 -0.22
CA VAL A 141 1.75 0.89 -0.16
C VAL A 141 3.01 1.09 -0.99
N TRP A 142 2.93 1.89 -2.03
CA TRP A 142 4.11 2.41 -2.71
C TRP A 142 4.63 3.64 -1.98
N SER A 143 5.94 3.77 -1.78
CA SER A 143 6.50 4.99 -1.18
C SER A 143 7.82 5.40 -1.82
N GLU A 144 8.04 6.70 -1.87
CA GLU A 144 9.32 7.33 -2.23
C GLU A 144 10.04 7.88 -0.98
N SER A 145 9.41 7.75 0.20
CA SER A 145 9.97 8.23 1.46
C SER A 145 11.02 7.26 1.96
N SER A 146 12.26 7.74 2.06
CA SER A 146 13.37 6.99 2.64
C SER A 146 13.15 6.73 4.13
N VAL A 147 12.51 7.68 4.81
CA VAL A 147 12.19 7.62 6.25
C VAL A 147 11.22 6.48 6.56
N VAL A 148 10.22 6.25 5.70
CA VAL A 148 9.25 5.16 5.86
C VAL A 148 9.95 3.79 5.90
N PHE A 149 11.02 3.60 5.12
CA PHE A 149 11.79 2.36 5.12
C PHE A 149 12.60 2.11 6.40
N GLY A 150 12.78 3.13 7.23
CA GLY A 150 13.40 3.02 8.56
C GLY A 150 12.40 2.84 9.71
N LEU A 151 11.09 2.84 9.44
CA LEU A 151 10.08 2.73 10.50
C LEU A 151 9.93 1.29 11.00
N ASP A 152 9.69 1.15 12.31
CA ASP A 152 9.11 -0.06 12.89
C ASP A 152 7.59 -0.04 12.68
N ILE A 153 7.11 -0.64 11.59
CA ILE A 153 5.69 -0.70 11.27
C ILE A 153 4.89 -1.40 12.39
N ALA A 154 5.46 -2.40 13.06
CA ALA A 154 4.75 -3.08 14.15
C ALA A 154 4.49 -2.11 15.30
N GLN A 155 5.46 -1.27 15.63
CA GLN A 155 5.31 -0.20 16.62
C GLN A 155 4.29 0.85 16.17
N VAL A 156 4.29 1.27 14.89
CA VAL A 156 3.28 2.20 14.34
C VAL A 156 1.87 1.64 14.49
N MET A 157 1.65 0.37 14.13
CA MET A 157 0.33 -0.28 14.23
C MET A 157 -0.10 -0.45 15.70
N LEU A 158 0.84 -0.74 16.59
CA LEU A 158 0.58 -0.83 18.02
C LEU A 158 0.18 0.53 18.61
N ASP A 159 0.88 1.61 18.26
CA ASP A 159 0.54 2.96 18.70
C ASP A 159 -0.80 3.44 18.14
N LEU A 160 -1.12 3.08 16.88
CA LEU A 160 -2.44 3.32 16.31
C LEU A 160 -3.54 2.64 17.14
N LYS A 161 -3.37 1.36 17.50
CA LYS A 161 -4.32 0.65 18.37
C LYS A 161 -4.46 1.32 19.73
N ARG A 162 -3.36 1.70 20.38
CA ARG A 162 -3.38 2.40 21.67
C ARG A 162 -4.13 3.74 21.59
N SER A 163 -3.91 4.52 20.54
CA SER A 163 -4.63 5.79 20.32
C SER A 163 -6.15 5.58 20.20
N VAL A 164 -6.57 4.49 19.55
CA VAL A 164 -7.99 4.12 19.45
C VAL A 164 -8.56 3.70 20.81
N GLU A 165 -7.83 2.90 21.58
CA GLU A 165 -8.23 2.48 22.95
C GLU A 165 -8.37 3.69 23.89
N GLN A 166 -7.49 4.68 23.74
CA GLN A 166 -7.52 5.95 24.47
C GLN A 166 -8.59 6.93 23.96
N ARG A 167 -9.34 6.55 22.91
CA ARG A 167 -10.39 7.37 22.28
C ARG A 167 -9.89 8.74 21.82
N ASP A 168 -8.76 8.76 21.10
CA ASP A 168 -8.27 9.97 20.45
C ASP A 168 -9.38 10.64 19.62
N ALA A 169 -9.85 11.80 20.07
CA ALA A 169 -10.96 12.53 19.48
C ALA A 169 -10.69 12.95 18.03
N VAL A 170 -9.42 13.19 17.67
CA VAL A 170 -9.04 13.57 16.31
C VAL A 170 -9.19 12.39 15.38
N LEU A 171 -8.76 11.20 15.79
CA LEU A 171 -8.89 9.98 15.02
C LEU A 171 -10.37 9.63 14.79
N PHE A 172 -11.18 9.68 15.84
CA PHE A 172 -12.60 9.31 15.75
C PHE A 172 -13.39 10.25 14.85
N SER A 173 -13.19 11.57 15.02
CA SER A 173 -13.86 12.58 14.19
C SER A 173 -13.44 12.52 12.73
N ARG A 174 -12.16 12.27 12.46
CA ARG A 174 -11.61 12.20 11.10
C ARG A 174 -12.08 10.96 10.33
N TYR A 175 -12.10 9.80 10.96
CA TYR A 175 -12.40 8.53 10.30
C TYR A 175 -13.83 8.02 10.53
N GLY A 176 -14.63 8.77 11.28
CA GLY A 176 -16.04 8.47 11.50
C GLY A 176 -16.28 7.23 12.37
N TYR A 177 -15.37 6.93 13.30
CA TYR A 177 -15.59 5.87 14.29
C TYR A 177 -16.42 6.42 15.46
N GLU A 178 -17.45 5.69 15.89
CA GLU A 178 -18.25 6.08 17.06
C GLU A 178 -17.65 5.50 18.34
N LYS A 179 -17.10 4.28 18.26
CA LYS A 179 -16.48 3.56 19.38
C LYS A 179 -15.23 2.79 18.94
N PRO A 180 -14.30 2.48 19.87
CA PRO A 180 -13.11 1.68 19.56
C PRO A 180 -13.42 0.35 18.84
N ALA A 181 -14.55 -0.28 19.18
CA ALA A 181 -14.97 -1.54 18.56
C ALA A 181 -15.22 -1.42 17.04
N ASP A 182 -15.58 -0.23 16.54
CA ASP A 182 -15.79 -0.02 15.10
C ASP A 182 -14.47 -0.10 14.36
N PHE A 183 -13.43 0.59 14.87
CA PHE A 183 -12.07 0.51 14.35
C PHE A 183 -11.55 -0.93 14.41
N ILE A 184 -11.65 -1.59 15.58
CA ILE A 184 -11.14 -2.96 15.74
C ILE A 184 -11.80 -3.90 14.72
N ARG A 185 -13.11 -3.78 14.50
CA ARG A 185 -13.83 -4.57 13.48
C ARG A 185 -13.27 -4.37 12.06
N PHE A 186 -12.87 -3.16 11.68
CA PHE A 186 -12.24 -2.90 10.37
C PHE A 186 -10.77 -3.32 10.35
N PHE A 187 -10.04 -3.07 11.42
CA PHE A 187 -8.63 -3.43 11.56
C PHE A 187 -8.43 -4.95 11.46
N GLN A 188 -9.33 -5.75 12.02
CA GLN A 188 -9.32 -7.21 11.91
C GLN A 188 -9.55 -7.74 10.48
N ARG A 189 -9.91 -6.88 9.51
CA ARG A 189 -10.00 -7.24 8.09
C ARG A 189 -8.65 -7.13 7.38
N LEU A 190 -7.74 -6.30 7.88
CA LEU A 190 -6.41 -6.12 7.31
C LEU A 190 -5.51 -7.29 7.72
N SER A 191 -5.06 -8.08 6.76
CA SER A 191 -4.18 -9.24 7.00
C SER A 191 -2.71 -8.86 6.99
N ALA A 192 -2.30 -8.03 6.03
CA ALA A 192 -0.91 -7.65 5.87
C ALA A 192 -0.76 -6.26 5.23
N VAL A 193 0.36 -5.60 5.52
CA VAL A 193 0.81 -4.38 4.84
C VAL A 193 2.15 -4.66 4.20
N PHE A 194 2.29 -4.34 2.93
CA PHE A 194 3.57 -4.31 2.22
C PHE A 194 3.87 -2.87 1.82
N ILE A 195 5.05 -2.37 2.20
CA ILE A 195 5.55 -1.07 1.75
C ILE A 195 6.71 -1.30 0.80
N GLN A 196 6.57 -0.84 -0.44
CA GLN A 196 7.58 -1.04 -1.49
C GLN A 196 8.13 0.28 -1.99
N ASP A 197 9.46 0.31 -2.16
CA ASP A 197 10.18 1.48 -2.64
C ASP A 197 9.94 1.73 -4.12
N LEU A 198 9.49 2.95 -4.42
CA LEU A 198 9.19 3.43 -5.76
C LEU A 198 10.40 4.13 -6.42
N SER A 199 11.40 4.53 -5.62
CA SER A 199 12.59 5.29 -6.04
C SER A 199 13.72 4.41 -6.61
N VAL A 200 13.86 3.18 -6.12
CA VAL A 200 14.92 2.26 -6.57
C VAL A 200 14.66 1.78 -8.00
N GLN A 201 15.72 1.68 -8.81
CA GLN A 201 15.67 1.09 -10.15
C GLN A 201 16.46 -0.23 -10.16
N GLY A 202 15.88 -1.28 -10.73
CA GLY A 202 16.56 -2.57 -10.93
C GLY A 202 16.20 -3.62 -9.88
N ALA A 203 16.82 -4.80 -9.97
CA ALA A 203 16.54 -5.91 -9.04
C ALA A 203 17.05 -5.60 -7.63
N GLY A 204 16.35 -6.10 -6.61
CA GLY A 204 16.74 -5.92 -5.20
C GLY A 204 16.02 -4.79 -4.48
N HIS A 205 14.78 -4.47 -4.88
CA HIS A 205 13.95 -3.50 -4.15
C HIS A 205 13.79 -3.89 -2.68
N SER A 206 14.12 -2.95 -1.80
CA SER A 206 13.75 -3.04 -0.39
C SER A 206 12.24 -2.93 -0.25
N PHE A 207 11.67 -3.77 0.61
CA PHE A 207 10.29 -3.65 1.03
C PHE A 207 10.20 -3.96 2.51
N ILE A 208 9.22 -3.36 3.18
CA ILE A 208 8.84 -3.74 4.53
C ILE A 208 7.54 -4.53 4.46
N GLU A 209 7.44 -5.55 5.30
CA GLU A 209 6.24 -6.31 5.50
C GLU A 209 5.83 -6.27 6.96
N TRP A 210 4.52 -6.10 7.19
CA TRP A 210 3.91 -6.31 8.48
C TRP A 210 2.70 -7.24 8.35
N GLN A 211 2.58 -8.20 9.27
CA GLN A 211 1.46 -9.13 9.36
C GLN A 211 0.60 -8.77 10.59
N ASN A 212 -0.71 -8.75 10.42
CA ASN A 212 -1.63 -8.44 11.51
C ASN A 212 -1.94 -9.70 12.34
N ASN A 213 -1.53 -9.71 13.61
CA ASN A 213 -1.79 -10.82 14.51
C ASN A 213 -3.26 -10.89 14.99
N ASP A 214 -4.02 -9.80 14.87
CA ASP A 214 -5.42 -9.74 15.30
C ASP A 214 -6.41 -10.06 14.16
N VAL A 215 -5.91 -10.39 12.97
CA VAL A 215 -6.74 -10.55 11.77
C VAL A 215 -7.72 -11.72 11.90
N ARG A 216 -8.96 -11.51 11.41
CA ARG A 216 -9.98 -12.56 11.32
C ARG A 216 -9.67 -13.60 10.23
N HIS A 217 -9.15 -13.13 9.11
CA HIS A 217 -8.77 -13.95 7.95
C HIS A 217 -7.27 -13.78 7.67
N PRO A 218 -6.41 -14.61 8.28
CA PRO A 218 -4.96 -14.50 8.08
C PRO A 218 -4.57 -14.85 6.64
N LEU A 219 -3.54 -14.18 6.13
CA LEU A 219 -2.99 -14.49 4.83
C LEU A 219 -2.21 -15.81 4.92
N PRO A 220 -2.51 -16.83 4.08
CA PRO A 220 -1.79 -18.10 4.15
C PRO A 220 -0.30 -17.91 3.85
N ALA A 221 0.58 -18.55 4.62
CA ALA A 221 2.03 -18.38 4.50
C ALA A 221 2.59 -18.59 3.07
N LYS A 222 1.98 -19.51 2.30
CA LYS A 222 2.34 -19.72 0.89
C LYS A 222 2.02 -18.51 0.01
N VAL A 223 0.89 -17.85 0.25
CA VAL A 223 0.51 -16.62 -0.46
C VAL A 223 1.49 -15.51 -0.10
N THR A 224 1.77 -15.32 1.20
CA THR A 224 2.76 -14.35 1.68
C THR A 224 4.13 -14.55 1.00
N ASN A 225 4.62 -15.79 0.95
CA ASN A 225 5.89 -16.09 0.27
C ASN A 225 5.87 -15.76 -1.22
N HIS A 226 4.77 -16.02 -1.92
CA HIS A 226 4.64 -15.66 -3.33
C HIS A 226 4.57 -14.14 -3.53
N LEU A 227 3.91 -13.39 -2.65
CA LEU A 227 3.93 -11.92 -2.69
C LEU A 227 5.34 -11.36 -2.50
N ARG A 228 6.10 -11.88 -1.52
CA ARG A 228 7.52 -11.52 -1.31
C ARG A 228 8.36 -11.75 -2.56
N LEU A 229 8.18 -12.91 -3.22
CA LEU A 229 8.89 -13.23 -4.46
C LEU A 229 8.51 -12.29 -5.60
N CYS A 230 7.22 -11.95 -5.75
CA CYS A 230 6.77 -10.96 -6.73
C CYS A 230 7.42 -9.59 -6.49
N ILE A 231 7.46 -9.13 -5.25
CA ILE A 231 8.06 -7.83 -4.87
C ILE A 231 9.57 -7.83 -5.12
N ALA A 232 10.27 -8.86 -4.65
CA ALA A 232 11.72 -8.98 -4.81
C ALA A 232 12.15 -9.10 -6.29
N ALA A 233 11.29 -9.67 -7.14
CA ALA A 233 11.50 -9.79 -8.58
C ALA A 233 11.08 -8.53 -9.36
N ASP A 234 10.64 -7.46 -8.69
CA ASP A 234 10.30 -6.23 -9.38
C ASP A 234 11.52 -5.70 -10.14
N SER A 235 11.35 -5.53 -11.44
CA SER A 235 12.35 -4.98 -12.35
C SER A 235 11.76 -3.80 -13.13
N SER A 236 10.64 -3.26 -12.67
CA SER A 236 9.93 -2.16 -13.29
C SER A 236 10.70 -0.87 -13.06
N ARG A 237 10.64 0.04 -14.03
CA ARG A 237 11.32 1.32 -13.93
C ARG A 237 10.52 2.28 -13.04
N SER A 238 11.16 3.34 -12.55
CA SER A 238 10.44 4.43 -11.89
C SER A 238 9.56 5.18 -12.90
N PHE A 239 8.44 5.72 -12.44
CA PHE A 239 7.59 6.58 -13.25
C PHE A 239 8.39 7.84 -13.65
N GLY A 240 8.29 8.26 -14.92
CA GLY A 240 9.05 9.40 -15.45
C GLY A 240 10.41 9.07 -16.09
N SER A 241 11.00 7.89 -15.85
CA SER A 241 12.25 7.45 -16.50
C SER A 241 12.10 6.98 -17.97
N VAL A 242 10.94 7.26 -18.58
CA VAL A 242 10.55 6.80 -19.93
C VAL A 242 10.22 7.99 -20.86
N LEU A 243 10.44 9.22 -20.39
CA LEU A 243 10.49 10.43 -21.23
C LEU A 243 11.95 10.86 -21.39
#